data_AF-A0A8T7FJG1-F1
#
_entry.id   AF-A0A8T7FJG1-F1
#
_cell.length_a   1.000
_cell.length_b   1.000
_cell.length_c   1.000
_cell.angle_alpha   90.00
_cell.angle_beta   90.00
_cell.angle_gamma   90.00
#
_symmetry.space_group_name_H-M   'P 1'
#
loop_
_entity.id
_entity.type
_entity.pdbx_description
1 polymer ?
#
loop_
_entity_poly.entity_id
_entity_poly.type
_entity_poly.pdbx_seq_one_letter_code
_entity_poly.pdbx_strand_id
1 'polypeptide(L)'
;MDAVKKLVSTNSLKTTLLSAMVKRKKSPLFFHYDDEMDVFMLLLADPNTETVVHYVDEHVAILYIPDSHEIVGLQIEDFVNQFMPKYNSLQRAWKLSDAGIRRDNLWDLTLAVEKQKITVALEVLKATEPLIGQPAQWIERALEYA
;
A
#
# COMPACT_ATOMS: atom_id res chain seq x y z
N MET A 1 20.08 -15.12 10.91
CA MET A 1 19.58 -14.21 9.86
C MET A 1 20.36 -12.92 10.01
N ASP A 2 21.15 -12.56 9.00
CA ASP A 2 21.80 -11.26 8.96
C ASP A 2 20.73 -10.19 8.80
N ALA A 3 20.75 -9.16 9.66
CA ALA A 3 19.78 -8.08 9.61
C ALA A 3 19.90 -7.36 8.26
N VAL A 4 18.77 -7.16 7.56
CA VAL A 4 18.70 -6.42 6.30
C VAL A 4 19.39 -5.08 6.47
N LYS A 5 20.48 -4.87 5.72
CA LYS A 5 21.28 -3.64 5.82
C LYS A 5 20.58 -2.51 5.09
N LYS A 6 19.95 -1.62 5.86
CA LYS A 6 19.24 -0.45 5.37
C LYS A 6 20.20 0.56 4.72
N LEU A 7 19.91 0.99 3.49
CA LEU A 7 20.70 2.01 2.77
C LEU A 7 20.53 3.41 3.39
N VAL A 8 19.35 3.68 3.91
CA VAL A 8 18.97 4.93 4.59
C VAL A 8 18.23 4.60 5.89
N SER A 9 18.20 5.54 6.85
CA SER A 9 17.38 5.36 8.05
C SER A 9 15.90 5.54 7.68
N THR A 10 14.99 4.74 8.25
CA THR A 10 13.54 4.96 8.07
C THR A 10 13.16 6.39 8.52
N ASN A 11 13.83 6.93 9.53
CA ASN A 11 13.58 8.28 10.05
C ASN A 11 14.05 9.41 9.12
N SER A 12 14.87 9.11 8.09
CA SER A 12 15.25 10.10 7.08
C SER A 12 14.28 10.18 5.90
N LEU A 13 13.30 9.27 5.83
CA LEU A 13 12.26 9.30 4.81
C LEU A 13 11.25 10.41 5.13
N LYS A 14 10.77 11.08 4.09
CA LYS A 14 9.88 12.23 4.18
C LYS A 14 8.44 11.86 3.84
N THR A 15 7.50 12.54 4.48
CA THR A 15 6.06 12.40 4.24
C THR A 15 5.43 13.70 3.74
N THR A 16 6.24 14.62 3.18
CA THR A 16 5.74 15.95 2.79
C THR A 16 4.81 15.85 1.59
N LEU A 17 5.08 14.92 0.67
CA LEU A 17 4.25 14.61 -0.48
C LEU A 17 2.89 14.02 -0.05
N LEU A 18 2.89 13.09 0.90
CA LEU A 18 1.66 12.55 1.49
C LEU A 18 0.84 13.66 2.17
N SER A 19 1.50 14.52 2.95
CA SER A 19 0.84 15.68 3.59
C SER A 19 0.23 16.64 2.56
N ALA A 20 0.92 16.88 1.44
CA ALA A 20 0.44 17.74 0.37
C ALA A 20 -0.79 17.15 -0.34
N MET A 21 -0.85 15.82 -0.54
CA MET A 21 -2.02 15.14 -1.11
C MET A 21 -3.25 15.29 -0.24
N VAL A 22 -3.11 15.09 1.07
CA VAL A 22 -4.19 15.31 2.06
C VAL A 22 -4.70 16.74 1.98
N LYS A 23 -3.80 17.74 1.96
CA LYS A 23 -4.19 19.16 1.85
C LYS A 23 -4.91 19.49 0.54
N ARG A 24 -4.51 18.87 -0.56
CA ARG A 24 -5.10 19.08 -1.89
C ARG A 24 -6.37 18.26 -2.12
N LYS A 25 -6.70 17.33 -1.22
CA LYS A 25 -7.82 16.40 -1.33
C LYS A 25 -7.82 15.64 -2.67
N LYS A 26 -6.62 15.23 -3.10
CA LYS A 26 -6.42 14.46 -4.32
C LYS A 26 -5.19 13.58 -4.15
N SER A 27 -5.39 12.27 -4.16
CA SER A 27 -4.30 11.31 -4.11
C SER A 27 -4.46 10.34 -5.28
N PRO A 28 -3.46 10.21 -6.17
CA PRO A 28 -3.51 9.12 -7.14
C PRO A 28 -3.29 7.81 -6.37
N LEU A 29 -4.21 6.87 -6.51
CA LEU A 29 -4.12 5.56 -5.86
C LEU A 29 -3.96 4.48 -6.91
N PHE A 30 -2.81 3.80 -6.88
CA PHE A 30 -2.55 2.64 -7.70
C PHE A 30 -2.40 1.42 -6.81
N PHE A 31 -3.11 0.37 -7.20
CA PHE A 31 -3.18 -0.89 -6.49
C PHE A 31 -2.79 -1.98 -7.49
N HIS A 32 -1.76 -2.74 -7.14
CA HIS A 32 -1.28 -3.84 -7.96
C HIS A 32 -0.95 -5.04 -7.07
N TYR A 33 -1.27 -6.23 -7.58
CA TYR A 33 -0.86 -7.49 -6.99
C TYR A 33 -0.32 -8.35 -8.12
N ASP A 34 0.90 -8.84 -7.93
CA ASP A 34 1.59 -9.77 -8.81
C ASP A 34 1.41 -11.18 -8.23
N ASP A 35 0.68 -12.03 -8.94
CA ASP A 35 0.37 -13.39 -8.51
C ASP A 35 1.52 -14.37 -8.71
N GLU A 36 2.42 -14.11 -9.66
CA GLU A 36 3.60 -14.94 -9.91
C GLU A 36 4.64 -14.75 -8.81
N MET A 37 4.83 -13.51 -8.34
CA MET A 37 5.78 -13.20 -7.28
C MET A 37 5.18 -13.13 -5.88
N ASP A 38 3.85 -13.19 -5.74
CA ASP A 38 3.12 -12.97 -4.48
C ASP A 38 3.46 -11.61 -3.82
N VAL A 39 3.42 -10.55 -4.63
CA VAL A 39 3.78 -9.20 -4.19
C VAL A 39 2.59 -8.25 -4.30
N PHE A 40 2.26 -7.61 -3.19
CA PHE A 40 1.28 -6.54 -3.12
C PHE A 40 1.95 -5.16 -3.14
N MET A 41 1.46 -4.26 -3.99
CA MET A 41 1.92 -2.88 -4.09
C MET A 41 0.77 -1.89 -3.96
N LEU A 42 0.98 -0.93 -3.06
CA LEU A 42 0.16 0.26 -2.88
C LEU A 42 1.00 1.49 -3.24
N LEU A 43 0.62 2.19 -4.30
CA LEU A 43 1.36 3.35 -4.82
C LEU A 43 0.49 4.61 -4.79
N LEU A 44 1.09 5.68 -4.27
CA LEU A 44 0.54 7.04 -4.21
C LEU A 44 1.25 7.98 -5.20
N ALA A 45 1.99 7.43 -6.15
CA ALA A 45 2.62 8.15 -7.26
C ALA A 45 2.34 7.41 -8.58
N ASP A 46 2.70 8.02 -9.71
CA ASP A 46 2.60 7.35 -11.01
C ASP A 46 3.37 6.00 -10.97
N PRO A 47 2.81 4.88 -11.45
CA PRO A 47 3.49 3.57 -11.44
C PRO A 47 4.83 3.55 -12.17
N ASN A 48 5.07 4.48 -13.09
CA ASN A 48 6.35 4.63 -13.79
C ASN A 48 7.36 5.48 -13.02
N THR A 49 7.01 5.98 -11.83
CA THR A 49 7.94 6.72 -10.97
C THR A 49 9.01 5.76 -10.47
N GLU A 50 10.29 6.10 -10.67
CA GLU A 50 11.39 5.34 -10.10
C GLU A 50 11.32 5.38 -8.57
N THR A 51 11.31 4.20 -7.94
CA THR A 51 11.23 4.06 -6.49
C THR A 51 12.29 3.10 -5.97
N VAL A 52 12.68 3.31 -4.73
CA VAL A 52 13.56 2.41 -3.98
C VAL A 52 12.73 1.67 -2.94
N VAL A 53 12.95 0.35 -2.86
CA VAL A 53 12.33 -0.53 -1.87
C VAL A 53 13.13 -0.47 -0.56
N HIS A 54 12.48 -0.05 0.52
CA HIS A 54 13.07 0.04 1.85
C HIS A 54 12.37 -0.90 2.84
N TYR A 55 12.93 -2.09 3.04
CA TYR A 55 12.40 -3.08 3.98
C TYR A 55 12.45 -2.53 5.42
N VAL A 56 11.27 -2.48 6.03
CA VAL A 56 11.11 -2.22 7.47
C VAL A 56 11.02 -3.51 8.28
N ASP A 57 10.59 -4.59 7.62
CA ASP A 57 10.48 -5.96 8.13
C ASP A 57 10.77 -6.97 7.01
N GLU A 58 10.79 -8.27 7.31
CA GLU A 58 11.06 -9.36 6.35
C GLU A 58 10.15 -9.31 5.12
N HIS A 59 8.89 -8.95 5.29
CA HIS A 59 7.90 -8.91 4.20
C HIS A 59 7.42 -7.51 3.84
N VAL A 60 7.69 -6.50 4.68
CA VAL A 60 7.07 -5.17 4.54
C VAL A 60 8.12 -4.15 4.17
N ALA A 61 7.87 -3.42 3.08
CA ALA A 61 8.74 -2.37 2.60
C ALA A 61 7.98 -1.07 2.33
N ILE A 62 8.66 0.04 2.59
CA ILE A 62 8.24 1.38 2.20
C ILE A 62 8.85 1.68 0.82
N LEU A 63 8.06 2.27 -0.07
CA LEU A 63 8.52 2.75 -1.37
C LEU A 63 8.78 4.26 -1.28
N TYR A 64 9.97 4.69 -1.70
CA TYR A 64 10.33 6.11 -1.69
C TYR A 64 11.02 6.55 -2.99
N ILE A 65 10.89 7.83 -3.35
CA ILE A 65 11.58 8.43 -4.51
C ILE A 65 13.04 8.70 -4.12
N PRO A 66 14.05 8.20 -4.87
CA PRO A 66 15.46 8.25 -4.46
C PRO A 66 15.98 9.67 -4.22
N ASP A 67 15.64 10.62 -5.10
CA ASP A 67 16.18 11.99 -5.01
C ASP A 67 15.59 12.77 -3.83
N SER A 68 14.29 12.66 -3.62
CA SER A 68 13.58 13.48 -2.64
C SER A 68 13.48 12.80 -1.26
N HIS A 69 13.63 11.48 -1.22
CA HIS A 69 13.33 10.61 -0.08
C HIS A 69 11.86 10.66 0.35
N GLU A 70 10.96 11.08 -0.54
CA GLU A 70 9.53 11.11 -0.26
C GLU A 70 8.93 9.71 -0.33
N ILE A 71 8.20 9.33 0.70
CA ILE A 71 7.42 8.10 0.73
C ILE A 71 6.26 8.23 -0.25
N VAL A 72 6.15 7.26 -1.14
CA VAL A 72 5.15 7.21 -2.20
C VAL A 72 4.40 5.88 -2.24
N GLY A 73 4.65 4.97 -1.32
CA GLY A 73 3.92 3.71 -1.31
C GLY A 73 4.41 2.69 -0.30
N LEU A 74 3.85 1.51 -0.43
CA LEU A 74 4.12 0.35 0.39
C LEU A 74 4.12 -0.90 -0.49
N GLN A 75 5.06 -1.80 -0.22
CA GLN A 75 5.17 -3.11 -0.84
C GLN A 75 5.13 -4.18 0.24
N ILE A 76 4.43 -5.28 -0.03
CA ILE A 76 4.42 -6.47 0.81
C ILE A 76 4.76 -7.69 -0.03
N GLU A 77 5.79 -8.43 0.37
CA GLU A 77 6.17 -9.71 -0.21
C GLU A 77 5.50 -10.88 0.52
N ASP A 78 5.43 -12.03 -0.14
CA ASP A 78 4.71 -13.21 0.33
C ASP A 78 3.28 -12.85 0.81
N PHE A 79 2.61 -11.96 0.06
CA PHE A 79 1.42 -11.29 0.53
C PHE A 79 0.29 -12.26 0.87
N VAL A 80 -0.05 -13.16 -0.05
CA VAL A 80 -1.12 -14.15 0.11
C VAL A 80 -0.64 -15.33 0.95
N ASN A 81 0.61 -15.79 0.74
CA ASN A 81 1.07 -17.04 1.34
C ASN A 81 1.52 -16.88 2.79
N GLN A 82 2.12 -15.75 3.18
CA GLN A 82 2.70 -15.58 4.52
C GLN A 82 2.16 -14.36 5.27
N PHE A 83 1.94 -13.23 4.61
CA PHE A 83 1.50 -12.01 5.28
C PHE A 83 0.02 -12.05 5.65
N MET A 84 -0.86 -12.23 4.66
CA MET A 84 -2.32 -12.20 4.82
C MET A 84 -2.85 -13.21 5.84
N PRO A 85 -2.35 -14.46 5.95
CA PRO A 85 -2.81 -15.41 6.97
C PRO A 85 -2.62 -14.94 8.41
N LYS A 86 -1.71 -13.99 8.66
CA LYS A 86 -1.49 -13.39 9.98
C LYS A 86 -2.63 -12.41 10.37
N TYR A 87 -3.46 -11.97 9.41
CA TYR A 87 -4.46 -10.92 9.60
C TYR A 87 -5.85 -11.32 9.05
N ASN A 88 -6.71 -11.84 9.92
CA ASN A 88 -8.06 -12.30 9.57
C ASN A 88 -8.97 -11.22 8.94
N SER A 89 -8.78 -9.94 9.25
CA SER A 89 -9.56 -8.86 8.65
C SER A 89 -9.12 -8.61 7.20
N LEU A 90 -7.81 -8.56 6.95
CA LEU A 90 -7.23 -8.46 5.62
C LEU A 90 -7.62 -9.64 4.74
N GLN A 91 -7.56 -10.86 5.27
CA GLN A 91 -7.97 -12.06 4.52
C GLN A 91 -9.44 -11.99 4.06
N ARG A 92 -10.32 -11.45 4.90
CA ARG A 92 -11.73 -11.24 4.55
C ARG A 92 -11.90 -10.16 3.49
N ALA A 93 -11.19 -9.03 3.62
CA ALA A 93 -11.21 -7.96 2.65
C ALA A 93 -10.70 -8.43 1.27
N TRP A 94 -9.64 -9.24 1.24
CA TRP A 94 -9.08 -9.80 0.01
C TRP A 94 -10.00 -10.84 -0.66
N LYS A 95 -10.56 -11.79 0.09
CA LYS A 95 -11.50 -12.77 -0.51
C LYS A 95 -12.74 -12.13 -1.13
N LEU A 96 -13.16 -10.98 -0.60
CA LEU A 96 -14.26 -10.19 -1.14
C LEU A 96 -13.90 -9.47 -2.45
N SER A 97 -12.61 -9.16 -2.70
CA SER A 97 -12.20 -8.64 -4.02
C SER A 97 -12.25 -9.68 -5.12
N ASP A 98 -11.97 -10.95 -4.81
CA ASP A 98 -12.01 -12.05 -5.80
C ASP A 98 -13.43 -12.54 -6.09
N ALA A 99 -14.33 -12.52 -5.10
CA ALA A 99 -15.69 -13.07 -5.23
C ALA A 99 -16.69 -12.16 -5.99
N GLY A 100 -16.27 -10.98 -6.44
CA GLY A 100 -17.16 -9.83 -6.62
C GLY A 100 -17.39 -9.32 -8.04
N ILE A 101 -17.46 -10.14 -9.09
CA ILE A 101 -17.83 -9.66 -10.44
C ILE A 101 -18.89 -10.56 -11.09
N ARG A 102 -20.12 -10.46 -10.58
CA ARG A 102 -21.37 -10.85 -11.29
C ARG A 102 -22.45 -9.81 -10.98
N ARG A 103 -22.41 -8.64 -11.63
CA ARG A 103 -23.50 -7.65 -11.59
C ARG A 103 -23.60 -6.93 -12.94
N ASP A 104 -24.83 -6.68 -13.38
CA ASP A 104 -25.21 -6.34 -14.76
C ASP A 104 -24.90 -4.89 -15.20
N ASN A 105 -24.20 -4.08 -14.38
CA ASN A 105 -23.86 -2.68 -14.71
C ASN A 105 -22.35 -2.41 -14.56
N LEU A 106 -21.69 -2.07 -15.66
CA LEU A 106 -20.24 -1.79 -15.71
C LEU A 106 -19.81 -0.60 -14.83
N TRP A 107 -20.62 0.45 -14.71
CA TRP A 107 -20.30 1.61 -13.88
C TRP A 107 -20.36 1.33 -12.38
N ASP A 108 -21.38 0.58 -11.95
CA ASP A 108 -21.51 0.14 -10.56
C ASP A 108 -20.38 -0.83 -10.19
N LEU A 109 -19.88 -1.60 -11.18
CA LEU A 109 -18.73 -2.48 -11.02
C LEU A 109 -17.45 -1.68 -10.75
N THR A 110 -17.15 -0.66 -11.56
CA THR A 110 -15.93 0.16 -11.40
C THR A 110 -15.88 0.82 -10.03
N LEU A 111 -16.99 1.43 -9.59
CA LEU A 111 -17.08 2.07 -8.27
C LEU A 111 -16.98 1.06 -7.12
N ALA A 112 -17.53 -0.14 -7.28
CA ALA A 112 -17.43 -1.19 -6.28
C ALA A 112 -15.99 -1.73 -6.17
N VAL A 113 -15.30 -1.89 -7.29
CA VAL A 113 -13.88 -2.32 -7.34
C VAL A 113 -12.98 -1.28 -6.68
N GLU A 114 -13.18 0.01 -6.94
CA GLU A 114 -12.42 1.10 -6.32
C GLU A 114 -12.60 1.13 -4.79
N LYS A 115 -13.85 1.07 -4.31
CA LYS A 115 -14.14 1.00 -2.86
C LYS A 115 -13.52 -0.23 -2.21
N GLN A 116 -13.50 -1.36 -2.92
CA GLN A 116 -12.89 -2.59 -2.41
C GLN A 116 -11.36 -2.46 -2.31
N LYS A 117 -10.70 -1.88 -3.32
CA LYS A 117 -9.25 -1.60 -3.29
C LYS A 117 -8.88 -0.69 -2.12
N ILE A 118 -9.68 0.35 -1.85
CA ILE A 118 -9.49 1.23 -0.68
C ILE A 118 -9.64 0.42 0.62
N THR A 119 -10.64 -0.45 0.71
CA THR A 119 -10.85 -1.31 1.90
C THR A 119 -9.65 -2.22 2.17
N VAL A 120 -9.12 -2.87 1.13
CA VAL A 120 -7.91 -3.70 1.25
C VAL A 120 -6.71 -2.84 1.66
N ALA A 121 -6.51 -1.69 1.02
CA ALA A 121 -5.42 -0.78 1.36
C ALA A 121 -5.46 -0.31 2.83
N LEU A 122 -6.65 0.01 3.35
CA LEU A 122 -6.83 0.38 4.75
C LEU A 122 -6.50 -0.77 5.71
N GLU A 123 -6.91 -2.01 5.39
CA GLU A 123 -6.57 -3.18 6.21
C GLU A 123 -5.07 -3.51 6.16
N VAL A 124 -4.43 -3.32 5.00
CA VAL A 124 -2.98 -3.42 4.86
C VAL A 124 -2.27 -2.39 5.73
N LEU A 125 -2.74 -1.13 5.75
CA LEU A 125 -2.15 -0.09 6.58
C LEU A 125 -2.29 -0.39 8.07
N LYS A 126 -3.46 -0.86 8.53
CA LYS A 126 -3.64 -1.28 9.92
C LYS A 126 -2.69 -2.44 10.29
N ALA A 127 -2.51 -3.39 9.39
CA ALA A 127 -1.61 -4.54 9.61
C ALA A 127 -0.14 -4.11 9.69
N THR A 128 0.25 -3.07 8.95
CA THR A 128 1.63 -2.59 8.84
C THR A 128 1.96 -1.40 9.75
N GLU A 129 0.96 -0.76 10.37
CA GLU A 129 1.12 0.42 11.25
C GLU A 129 2.20 0.22 12.34
N PRO A 130 2.28 -0.93 13.05
CA PRO A 130 3.31 -1.14 14.06
C PRO A 130 4.75 -1.15 13.49
N LEU A 131 4.90 -1.41 12.20
CA LEU A 131 6.19 -1.54 11.51
C LEU A 131 6.64 -0.22 10.87
N ILE A 132 5.71 0.48 10.19
CA ILE A 132 6.04 1.70 9.46
C ILE A 132 5.80 2.97 10.28
N GLY A 133 4.99 2.93 11.34
CA GLY A 133 4.74 4.06 12.24
C GLY A 133 3.95 5.21 11.60
N GLN A 134 4.35 6.45 11.87
CA GLN A 134 3.66 7.68 11.41
C GLN A 134 3.34 7.72 9.89
N PRO A 135 4.21 7.23 8.98
CA PRO A 135 3.86 7.03 7.58
C PRO A 135 2.50 6.35 7.35
N ALA A 136 2.12 5.34 8.13
CA ALA A 136 0.82 4.65 7.98
C ALA A 136 -0.35 5.64 8.05
N GLN A 137 -0.31 6.54 9.03
CA GLN A 137 -1.37 7.53 9.28
C GLN A 137 -1.48 8.54 8.13
N TRP A 138 -0.37 8.89 7.50
CA TRP A 138 -0.36 9.80 6.35
C TRP A 138 -0.89 9.13 5.08
N ILE A 139 -0.55 7.85 4.87
CA ILE A 139 -1.09 7.07 3.74
C ILE A 139 -2.60 6.85 3.95
N GLU A 140 -3.03 6.48 5.16
CA GLU A 140 -4.46 6.31 5.50
C GLU A 140 -5.25 7.57 5.18
N ARG A 141 -4.77 8.74 5.62
CA ARG A 141 -5.41 10.03 5.30
C ARG A 141 -5.40 10.36 3.81
N ALA A 142 -4.38 9.92 3.07
CA ALA A 142 -4.34 10.14 1.62
C ALA A 142 -5.40 9.29 0.90
N LEU A 143 -5.69 8.09 1.40
CA LEU A 143 -6.73 7.20 0.87
C LEU A 143 -8.15 7.75 1.05
N GLU A 144 -8.41 8.62 2.04
CA GLU A 144 -9.70 9.29 2.20
C GLU A 144 -10.09 10.18 0.99
N TYR A 145 -9.11 10.54 0.15
CA TYR A 145 -9.27 11.40 -1.02
C TYR A 145 -8.87 10.72 -2.33
N ALA A 146 -8.82 9.39 -2.33
CA ALA A 146 -8.55 8.55 -3.49
C ALA A 146 -9.84 8.17 -4.23
#